data_AF-A0A1F2P7Y2-F1
#
_entry.id   AF-A0A1F2P7Y2-F1
#
_cell.length_a   1.000
_cell.length_b   1.000
_cell.length_c   1.000
_cell.angle_alpha   90.00
_cell.angle_beta   90.00
_cell.angle_gamma   90.00
#
_symmetry.space_group_name_H-M   'P 1'
#
loop_
_entity.id
_entity.type
_entity.pdbx_description
1 polymer ?
#
loop_
_entity_poly.entity_id
_entity_poly.type
_entity_poly.pdbx_seq_one_letter_code
_entity_poly.pdbx_strand_id
1 'polypeptide(L)'
;MPVCEKCGLPEDLCVCEEILKETQRVKVSKTKRRFNKWMTIVEGIDERDIDLKNLSKELKGACACGGTVKKGRIELQGDQQDRVKDYLERKGYSIELREV
;
A
#
# COMPACT_ATOMS: atom_id res chain seq x y z
N MET A 1 -11.79 -25.66 -13.55
CA MET A 1 -10.55 -25.06 -13.02
C MET A 1 -10.59 -23.61 -13.40
N PRO A 2 -10.62 -22.68 -12.44
CA PRO A 2 -10.58 -21.27 -12.79
C PRO A 2 -9.19 -20.95 -13.36
N VAL A 3 -9.19 -20.19 -14.46
CA VAL A 3 -8.01 -19.85 -15.25
C VAL A 3 -7.96 -18.33 -15.31
N CYS A 4 -6.78 -17.76 -15.07
CA CYS A 4 -6.61 -16.32 -15.12
C CYS A 4 -6.81 -15.78 -16.54
N GLU A 5 -7.73 -14.84 -16.72
CA GLU A 5 -8.02 -14.23 -18.03
C GLU A 5 -6.88 -13.34 -18.56
N LYS A 6 -5.94 -12.92 -17.70
CA LYS A 6 -4.77 -12.12 -18.13
C LYS A 6 -3.65 -12.98 -18.73
N CYS A 7 -3.38 -14.16 -18.16
CA CYS A 7 -2.20 -14.96 -18.51
C CYS A 7 -2.51 -16.41 -18.93
N GLY A 8 -3.75 -16.88 -18.80
CA GLY A 8 -4.16 -18.23 -19.19
C GLY A 8 -3.66 -19.35 -18.27
N LEU A 9 -3.02 -19.02 -17.14
CA LEU A 9 -2.58 -20.00 -16.15
C LEU A 9 -3.72 -20.40 -15.20
N PRO A 10 -3.76 -21.64 -14.71
CA PRO A 10 -4.61 -22.01 -13.57
C PRO A 10 -4.40 -21.02 -12.41
N GLU A 11 -5.47 -20.63 -11.72
CA GLU A 11 -5.38 -19.64 -10.62
C GLU A 11 -4.31 -19.99 -9.58
N ASP A 12 -4.15 -21.26 -9.25
CA ASP A 12 -3.17 -21.77 -8.28
C ASP A 12 -1.71 -21.58 -8.71
N LEU A 13 -1.45 -21.33 -10.00
CA LEU A 13 -0.13 -21.09 -10.58
C LEU A 13 0.04 -19.65 -11.09
N CYS A 14 -0.97 -18.80 -10.91
CA CYS A 14 -0.97 -17.45 -11.43
C CYS A 14 -0.20 -16.49 -10.50
N VAL A 15 0.79 -15.79 -11.06
CA VAL A 15 1.59 -14.77 -10.35
C VAL A 15 1.28 -13.34 -10.82
N CYS A 16 0.17 -13.12 -11.55
CA CYS A 16 -0.17 -11.81 -12.08
C CYS A 16 -0.31 -10.73 -11.01
N GLU A 17 -0.83 -11.08 -9.82
CA GLU A 17 -0.96 -10.13 -8.71
C GLU A 17 0.39 -9.70 -8.15
N GLU A 18 1.37 -10.60 -8.10
CA GLU A 18 2.74 -10.31 -7.64
C GLU A 18 3.47 -9.39 -8.62
N ILE A 19 3.35 -9.65 -9.93
CA ILE A 19 3.90 -8.79 -10.98
C ILE A 19 3.29 -7.37 -10.90
N LEU A 20 2.00 -7.26 -10.63
CA LEU A 20 1.33 -5.96 -10.48
C LEU A 20 1.85 -5.20 -9.26
N LYS A 21 2.08 -5.88 -8.13
CA LYS A 21 2.65 -5.23 -6.93
C LYS A 21 4.07 -4.73 -7.16
N GLU A 22 4.89 -5.50 -7.87
CA GLU A 22 6.30 -5.15 -8.12
C GLU A 22 6.45 -3.95 -9.08
N THR A 23 5.56 -3.86 -10.08
CA THR A 23 5.59 -2.79 -11.09
C THR A 23 5.07 -1.44 -10.59
N GLN A 24 4.23 -1.43 -9.55
CA GLN A 24 3.70 -0.20 -8.97
C GLN A 24 4.73 0.49 -8.08
N ARG A 25 5.02 1.77 -8.36
CA ARG A 25 5.88 2.61 -7.52
C ARG A 25 5.06 3.26 -6.41
N VAL A 26 5.14 2.67 -5.23
CA VAL A 26 4.44 3.16 -4.03
C VAL A 26 5.25 4.26 -3.37
N LYS A 27 4.64 5.43 -3.21
CA LYS A 27 5.27 6.58 -2.55
C LYS A 27 4.81 6.64 -1.11
N VAL A 28 5.78 6.73 -0.19
CA VAL A 28 5.52 6.86 1.25
C VAL A 28 6.11 8.18 1.73
N SER A 29 5.24 9.08 2.20
CA SER A 29 5.63 10.39 2.70
C SER A 29 5.02 10.67 4.08
N LYS A 30 5.52 11.70 4.77
CA LYS A 30 4.90 12.23 5.98
C LYS A 30 4.52 13.68 5.78
N THR A 31 3.45 14.10 6.44
CA THR A 31 3.00 15.49 6.45
C THR A 31 2.49 15.87 7.83
N LYS A 32 2.51 17.16 8.17
CA LYS A 32 1.90 17.68 9.39
C LYS A 32 0.43 18.02 9.14
N ARG A 33 -0.45 17.54 10.01
CA ARG A 33 -1.88 17.86 10.01
C ARG A 33 -2.22 18.83 11.14
N ARG A 34 -3.49 18.88 11.54
CA ARG A 34 -3.97 19.69 12.67
C ARG A 34 -3.12 19.45 13.92
N PHE A 35 -2.84 20.51 14.65
CA PHE A 35 -2.04 20.51 15.88
C PHE A 35 -0.60 20.00 15.68
N ASN A 36 -0.02 20.22 14.50
CA ASN A 36 1.35 19.77 14.17
C ASN A 36 1.58 18.26 14.32
N LYS A 37 0.52 17.46 14.31
CA LYS A 37 0.62 16.00 14.39
C LYS A 37 1.06 15.43 13.05
N TRP A 38 2.03 14.53 13.08
CA TRP A 38 2.47 13.79 11.91
C TRP A 38 1.38 12.85 11.39
N MET A 39 1.37 12.68 10.08
CA MET A 39 0.51 11.77 9.34
C MET A 39 1.31 11.19 8.18
N THR A 40 1.36 9.87 8.10
CA THR A 40 2.01 9.13 7.03
C THR A 40 1.02 8.94 5.88
N ILE A 41 1.48 9.16 4.66
CA ILE A 41 0.68 9.09 3.44
C ILE A 41 1.30 8.02 2.53
N VAL A 42 0.47 7.09 2.07
CA VAL A 42 0.83 6.04 1.10
C VAL A 42 0.02 6.25 -0.17
N GLU A 43 0.70 6.45 -1.29
CA GLU A 43 0.10 6.74 -2.59
C GLU A 43 0.84 6.01 -3.73
N GLY A 44 0.32 6.06 -4.96
CA GLY A 44 0.93 5.38 -6.12
C GLY A 44 0.51 3.93 -6.32
N ILE A 45 -0.53 3.49 -5.60
CA ILE A 45 -1.15 2.17 -5.75
C ILE A 45 -2.42 2.32 -6.60
N ASP A 46 -2.57 1.50 -7.65
CA ASP A 46 -3.79 1.50 -8.47
C ASP A 46 -4.93 0.78 -7.73
N GLU A 47 -5.98 1.52 -7.39
CA GLU A 47 -7.16 1.01 -6.68
C GLU A 47 -7.97 0.00 -7.48
N ARG A 48 -7.74 -0.10 -8.80
CA ARG A 48 -8.36 -1.11 -9.68
C ARG A 48 -7.69 -2.46 -9.59
N ASP A 49 -6.37 -2.46 -9.38
CA ASP A 49 -5.59 -3.69 -9.25
C ASP A 49 -5.50 -4.14 -7.79
N ILE A 50 -5.57 -3.20 -6.83
CA ILE A 50 -5.32 -3.47 -5.42
C ILE A 50 -6.39 -2.84 -4.53
N ASP A 51 -6.97 -3.64 -3.63
CA ASP A 51 -7.95 -3.15 -2.65
C ASP A 51 -7.27 -2.30 -1.56
N LEU A 52 -7.31 -0.98 -1.76
CA LEU A 52 -6.78 0.00 -0.81
C LEU A 52 -7.44 -0.07 0.58
N LYS A 53 -8.71 -0.50 0.68
CA LYS A 53 -9.40 -0.62 1.98
C LYS A 53 -8.84 -1.80 2.76
N ASN A 54 -8.60 -2.92 2.09
CA ASN A 54 -7.96 -4.07 2.71
C ASN A 54 -6.51 -3.75 3.11
N LEU A 55 -5.73 -3.15 2.20
CA LEU A 55 -4.37 -2.73 2.50
C LEU A 55 -4.31 -1.72 3.66
N SER A 56 -5.26 -0.79 3.73
CA SER A 56 -5.36 0.14 4.87
C SER A 56 -5.62 -0.59 6.20
N LYS A 57 -6.44 -1.66 6.22
CA LYS A 57 -6.64 -2.47 7.43
C LYS A 57 -5.35 -3.17 7.84
N GLU A 58 -4.66 -3.77 6.89
CA GLU A 58 -3.36 -4.43 7.10
C GLU A 58 -2.33 -3.46 7.70
N LEU A 59 -2.15 -2.28 7.08
CA LEU A 59 -1.20 -1.27 7.56
C LEU A 59 -1.58 -0.72 8.94
N LYS A 60 -2.87 -0.52 9.24
CA LYS A 60 -3.31 -0.11 10.58
C LYS A 60 -2.97 -1.14 11.65
N GLY A 61 -3.13 -2.43 11.32
CA GLY A 61 -2.72 -3.53 12.19
C GLY A 61 -1.21 -3.56 12.41
N ALA A 62 -0.44 -3.47 11.33
CA ALA A 62 1.03 -3.49 11.38
C ALA A 62 1.62 -2.29 12.14
N CYS A 63 1.02 -1.10 11.98
CA CYS A 63 1.52 0.13 12.60
C CYS A 63 0.88 0.45 13.96
N ALA A 64 -0.12 -0.33 14.40
CA ALA A 64 -0.94 -0.09 15.59
C ALA A 64 -1.48 1.36 15.66
N CYS A 65 -2.02 1.86 14.55
CA CYS A 65 -2.47 3.25 14.42
C CYS A 65 -3.83 3.37 13.73
N GLY A 66 -4.48 4.53 13.90
CA GLY A 66 -5.66 4.90 13.13
C GLY A 66 -5.30 5.33 11.72
N GLY A 67 -6.25 5.21 10.79
CA GLY A 67 -6.06 5.62 9.41
C GLY A 67 -7.30 5.49 8.54
N THR A 68 -7.24 6.08 7.35
CA THR A 68 -8.34 6.10 6.39
C THR A 68 -7.85 6.05 4.95
N VAL A 69 -8.70 5.59 4.04
CA VAL A 69 -8.49 5.74 2.59
C VAL A 69 -9.21 7.01 2.15
N LYS A 70 -8.49 7.91 1.49
CA LYS A 70 -9.06 9.18 1.03
C LYS A 70 -8.42 9.57 -0.30
N LYS A 71 -9.23 9.73 -1.35
CA LYS A 71 -8.75 10.13 -2.71
C LYS A 71 -7.64 9.21 -3.26
N GLY A 72 -7.85 7.89 -3.23
CA GLY A 72 -6.90 6.92 -3.78
C GLY A 72 -5.57 6.79 -3.02
N ARG A 73 -5.49 7.30 -1.78
CA ARG A 73 -4.31 7.17 -0.91
C ARG A 73 -4.71 6.77 0.50
N ILE A 74 -3.77 6.16 1.23
CA ILE A 74 -3.94 5.74 2.61
C ILE A 74 -3.28 6.79 3.52
N GLU A 75 -4.04 7.32 4.47
CA GLU A 75 -3.55 8.24 5.50
C GLU A 75 -3.49 7.51 6.84
N LEU A 76 -2.31 7.44 7.46
CA LEU A 76 -2.05 6.80 8.77
C LEU A 76 -1.60 7.85 9.79
N GLN A 77 -2.04 7.72 11.03
CA GLN A 77 -1.69 8.66 12.09
C GLN A 77 -0.25 8.43 12.61
N GLY A 78 0.49 9.53 12.81
CA GLY A 78 1.87 9.51 13.28
C GLY A 78 2.88 9.39 12.14
N ASP A 79 4.16 9.38 12.54
CA ASP A 79 5.27 9.03 11.67
C ASP A 79 5.45 7.51 11.70
N GLN A 80 5.09 6.86 10.59
CA GLN A 80 5.10 5.41 10.42
C GLN A 80 5.88 5.01 9.16
N GLN A 81 6.69 5.91 8.59
CA GLN A 81 7.33 5.70 7.28
C GLN A 81 8.12 4.38 7.26
N ASP A 82 8.92 4.11 8.30
CA ASP A 82 9.76 2.91 8.38
C ASP A 82 8.91 1.62 8.45
N ARG A 83 7.90 1.59 9.33
CA ARG A 83 7.02 0.42 9.48
C ARG A 83 6.20 0.13 8.24
N VAL A 84 5.70 1.20 7.59
CA VAL A 84 4.95 1.09 6.35
C VAL A 84 5.85 0.58 5.23
N LYS A 85 7.08 1.10 5.15
CA LYS A 85 8.08 0.65 4.19
C LYS A 85 8.36 -0.84 4.36
N ASP A 86 8.75 -1.26 5.56
CA ASP A 86 9.08 -2.66 5.86
C ASP A 86 7.90 -3.60 5.54
N TYR A 87 6.68 -3.18 5.83
CA TYR A 87 5.48 -3.98 5.55
C TYR A 87 5.22 -4.13 4.06
N LEU A 88 5.29 -3.04 3.30
CA LEU A 88 5.02 -3.03 1.87
C LEU A 88 6.14 -3.74 1.08
N GLU A 89 7.42 -3.61 1.49
CA GLU A 89 8.52 -4.37 0.89
C GLU A 89 8.31 -5.88 1.05
N ARG A 90 7.89 -6.33 2.25
CA ARG A 90 7.56 -7.75 2.50
C ARG A 90 6.37 -8.26 1.69
N LYS A 91 5.51 -7.36 1.21
CA LYS A 91 4.36 -7.67 0.36
C LYS A 91 4.69 -7.59 -1.14
N GLY A 92 5.93 -7.28 -1.51
CA GLY A 92 6.40 -7.23 -2.90
C GLY A 92 6.17 -5.89 -3.59
N TYR A 93 5.93 -4.80 -2.84
CA TYR A 93 5.81 -3.47 -3.43
C TYR A 93 7.17 -2.78 -3.59
N SER A 94 7.33 -2.07 -4.71
CA SER A 94 8.46 -1.16 -4.92
C SER A 94 8.21 0.19 -4.26
N ILE A 95 9.06 0.60 -3.31
CA ILE A 95 8.80 1.79 -2.47
C ILE A 95 9.76 2.94 -2.78
N GLU A 96 9.20 4.14 -2.87
CA GLU A 96 9.90 5.42 -2.92
C GLU A 96 9.58 6.23 -1.65
N LEU A 97 10.56 6.37 -0.75
CA LEU A 97 10.44 7.26 0.40
C LEU A 97 10.58 8.72 -0.05
N ARG A 98 9.64 9.57 0.34
CA ARG A 98 9.68 11.01 0.05
C ARG A 98 9.59 11.82 1.34
N GLU A 99 10.51 12.75 1.50
CA GLU A 99 10.43 13.79 2.53
C GLU A 99 9.60 14.96 1.97
N VAL A 100 8.59 15.39 2.73
CA VAL A 100 7.69 16.50 2.38
C VAL A 100 7.63 17.49 3.53
#